data_AF-A0A022QA59-F1
#
_entry.id   AF-A0A022QA59-F1
#
_cell.length_a   1.000
_cell.length_b   1.000
_cell.length_c   1.000
_cell.angle_alpha   90.00
_cell.angle_beta   90.00
_cell.angle_gamma   90.00
#
_symmetry.space_group_name_H-M   'P 1'
#
loop_
_entity.id
_entity.type
_entity.pdbx_description
1 polymer ?
#
loop_
_entity_poly.entity_id
_entity_poly.type
_entity_poly.pdbx_seq_one_letter_code
_entity_poly.pdbx_strand_id
1 'polypeptide(L)'
;YDTYFYKVFKVYTQLWKFQQENRQKLVESGLKRWEIGEIASRIGQLYFGQYMRTSEANFLSESYIFYEAILTREYFKDGLHQDVNLASKQLRFLARFLTVCLVLNRREMVYQLVNQLKMLLDECKRTFQETDFKEWKLVIQEIVKFSELTLDTFRMLQTLEWEPSGSFYQSSVGPTIVTGSGVTQNGVSGHSRVNQDITDPTLPPNPRKAILFRPCVTHFLAVLGTVSEELPSDGILLIYLSA
;
A
#
# COMPACT_ATOMS: atom_id res chain seq x y z
N TYR A 1 2.74 -12.33 16.17
CA TYR A 1 2.93 -11.25 15.18
C TYR A 1 1.69 -10.36 15.08
N ASP A 2 0.48 -10.93 15.11
CA ASP A 2 -0.77 -10.15 15.04
C ASP A 2 -0.90 -9.13 16.17
N THR A 3 -0.54 -9.49 17.40
CA THR A 3 -0.49 -8.57 18.56
C THR A 3 0.40 -7.35 18.32
N TYR A 4 1.50 -7.50 17.59
CA TYR A 4 2.39 -6.38 17.25
C TYR A 4 1.74 -5.45 16.20
N PHE A 5 1.13 -6.03 15.16
CA PHE A 5 0.39 -5.26 14.17
C PHE A 5 -0.71 -4.41 14.82
N TYR A 6 -1.58 -5.01 15.64
CA TYR A 6 -2.66 -4.28 16.31
C TYR A 6 -2.14 -3.15 17.19
N LYS A 7 -1.07 -3.38 17.95
CA LYS A 7 -0.46 -2.36 18.81
C LYS A 7 0.06 -1.18 17.99
N VAL A 8 0.83 -1.46 16.94
CA VAL A 8 1.41 -0.41 16.09
C VAL A 8 0.33 0.34 15.33
N PHE A 9 -0.62 -0.38 14.74
CA PHE A 9 -1.73 0.20 14.00
C PHE A 9 -2.60 1.11 14.88
N LYS A 10 -2.89 0.69 16.12
CA LYS A 10 -3.60 1.51 17.11
C LYS A 10 -2.86 2.82 17.41
N VAL A 11 -1.54 2.78 17.61
CA VAL A 11 -0.75 3.99 17.89
C VAL A 11 -0.78 4.95 16.70
N TYR A 12 -0.55 4.46 15.48
CA TYR A 12 -0.56 5.33 14.29
C TYR A 12 -1.93 5.89 13.97
N THR A 13 -3.01 5.14 14.17
CA THR A 13 -4.38 5.64 13.98
C THR A 13 -4.77 6.69 15.04
N GLN A 14 -4.37 6.49 16.30
CA GLN A 14 -4.52 7.51 17.35
C GLN A 14 -3.74 8.79 17.02
N LEU A 15 -2.49 8.66 16.55
CA LEU A 15 -1.68 9.78 16.12
C LEU A 15 -2.30 10.51 14.93
N TRP A 16 -2.81 9.76 13.95
CA TRP A 16 -3.51 10.31 12.79
C TRP A 16 -4.74 11.10 13.19
N LYS A 17 -5.56 10.56 14.11
CA LYS A 17 -6.73 11.24 14.64
C LYS A 17 -6.33 12.51 15.40
N PHE A 18 -5.32 12.42 16.28
CA PHE A 18 -4.82 13.54 17.06
C PHE A 18 -4.37 14.71 16.16
N GLN A 19 -3.63 14.43 15.08
CA GLN A 19 -3.21 15.50 14.16
C GLN A 19 -4.37 16.07 13.32
N GLN A 20 -5.43 15.31 13.05
CA GLN A 20 -6.62 15.86 12.38
C GLN A 20 -7.35 16.84 13.30
N GLU A 21 -7.58 16.46 14.56
CA GLU A 21 -8.32 17.25 15.55
C GLU A 21 -7.57 18.51 15.99
N ASN A 22 -6.23 18.48 15.98
CA ASN A 22 -5.38 19.57 16.50
C ASN A 22 -4.54 20.25 15.40
N ARG A 23 -4.88 20.05 14.12
CA ARG A 23 -4.04 20.44 12.97
C ARG A 23 -3.53 21.87 13.04
N GLN A 24 -4.41 22.83 13.31
CA GLN A 24 -4.04 24.24 13.29
C GLN A 24 -2.95 24.56 14.33
N LYS A 25 -3.16 24.15 15.58
CA LYS A 25 -2.20 24.38 16.67
C LYS A 25 -0.86 23.69 16.39
N LEU A 26 -0.89 22.50 15.81
CA LEU A 26 0.33 21.76 15.47
C LEU A 26 1.13 22.47 14.38
N VAL A 27 0.47 22.98 13.34
CA VAL A 27 1.12 23.75 12.26
C VAL A 27 1.68 25.06 12.80
N GLU A 28 0.95 25.77 13.66
CA GLU A 28 1.44 26.97 14.36
C GLU A 28 2.66 26.67 15.24
N SER A 29 2.73 25.46 15.81
CA SER A 29 3.86 24.98 16.61
C SER A 29 5.03 24.44 15.76
N GLY A 30 4.92 24.46 14.43
CA GLY A 30 6.00 24.11 13.50
C GLY A 30 5.87 22.76 12.79
N LEU A 31 4.78 22.01 12.99
CA LEU A 31 4.54 20.73 12.28
C LEU A 31 4.58 20.95 10.76
N LYS A 32 5.44 20.19 10.08
CA LYS A 32 5.63 20.24 8.64
C LYS A 32 4.65 19.31 7.93
N ARG A 33 4.30 19.68 6.69
CA ARG A 33 3.41 18.88 5.84
C ARG A 33 3.96 17.47 5.57
N TRP A 34 5.26 17.34 5.38
CA TRP A 34 5.89 16.05 5.10
C TRP A 34 5.83 15.09 6.29
N GLU A 35 5.80 15.61 7.53
CA GLU A 35 5.64 14.80 8.75
C GLU A 35 4.25 14.14 8.79
N ILE A 36 3.21 14.88 8.36
CA ILE A 36 1.86 14.32 8.18
C ILE A 36 1.86 13.24 7.08
N GLY A 37 2.60 13.50 6.00
CA GLY A 37 2.81 12.53 4.92
C GLY A 37 3.48 11.24 5.41
N GLU A 38 4.43 11.32 6.33
CA GLU A 38 5.08 10.14 6.93
C GLU A 38 4.12 9.31 7.77
N ILE A 39 3.27 9.95 8.59
CA ILE A 39 2.24 9.24 9.35
C ILE A 39 1.29 8.49 8.40
N ALA A 40 0.79 9.17 7.37
CA ALA A 40 -0.06 8.56 6.35
C ALA A 40 0.63 7.40 5.62
N SER A 41 1.90 7.60 5.23
CA SER A 41 2.70 6.58 4.52
C SER A 41 2.88 5.33 5.38
N ARG A 42 3.06 5.51 6.69
CA ARG A 42 3.22 4.41 7.63
C ARG A 42 1.90 3.64 7.85
N ILE A 43 0.76 4.33 7.89
CA ILE A 43 -0.56 3.67 7.95
C ILE A 43 -0.82 2.86 6.68
N GLY A 44 -0.57 3.46 5.49
CA GLY A 44 -0.66 2.75 4.22
C GLY A 44 0.23 1.50 4.20
N GLN A 45 1.47 1.60 4.68
CA GLN A 45 2.37 0.47 4.80
C GLN A 45 1.84 -0.64 5.73
N LEU A 46 1.23 -0.27 6.86
CA LEU A 46 0.64 -1.25 7.78
C LEU A 46 -0.51 -2.00 7.13
N TYR A 47 -1.40 -1.29 6.44
CA TYR A 47 -2.49 -1.89 5.67
C TYR A 47 -1.97 -2.84 4.60
N PHE A 48 -1.01 -2.42 3.77
CA PHE A 48 -0.43 -3.30 2.76
C PHE A 48 0.26 -4.53 3.39
N GLY A 49 0.96 -4.34 4.51
CA GLY A 49 1.58 -5.46 5.24
C GLY A 49 0.56 -6.45 5.80
N GLN A 50 -0.64 -5.98 6.18
CA GLN A 50 -1.72 -6.86 6.61
C GLN A 50 -2.35 -7.59 5.41
N TYR A 51 -2.55 -6.90 4.29
CA TYR A 51 -2.98 -7.52 3.03
C TYR A 51 -2.03 -8.65 2.62
N MET A 52 -0.71 -8.44 2.62
CA MET A 52 0.25 -9.48 2.22
C MET A 52 0.21 -10.74 3.10
N ARG A 53 -0.33 -10.66 4.32
CA ARG A 53 -0.50 -11.81 5.22
C ARG A 53 -1.86 -12.49 5.10
N THR A 54 -2.90 -11.69 4.93
CA THR A 54 -4.31 -12.14 5.01
C THR A 54 -4.95 -12.33 3.65
N SER A 55 -4.39 -11.72 2.60
CA SER A 55 -4.97 -11.64 1.27
C SER A 55 -6.40 -11.03 1.27
N GLU A 56 -6.72 -10.18 2.27
CA GLU A 56 -8.00 -9.48 2.33
C GLU A 56 -7.95 -8.15 1.56
N ALA A 57 -8.73 -8.06 0.48
CA ALA A 57 -8.73 -6.92 -0.45
C ALA A 57 -9.06 -5.56 0.19
N ASN A 58 -9.81 -5.55 1.30
CA ASN A 58 -10.11 -4.33 2.06
C ASN A 58 -8.83 -3.62 2.51
N PHE A 59 -7.84 -4.36 3.04
CA PHE A 59 -6.57 -3.77 3.48
C PHE A 59 -5.75 -3.23 2.29
N LEU A 60 -5.80 -3.89 1.14
CA LEU A 60 -5.14 -3.39 -0.07
C LEU A 60 -5.76 -2.07 -0.54
N SER A 61 -7.10 -1.99 -0.53
CA SER A 61 -7.85 -0.79 -0.89
C SER A 61 -7.56 0.37 0.06
N GLU A 62 -7.55 0.13 1.37
CA GLU A 62 -7.19 1.13 2.38
C GLU A 62 -5.74 1.62 2.19
N SER A 63 -4.79 0.72 1.89
CA SER A 63 -3.42 1.13 1.59
C SER A 63 -3.35 2.06 0.38
N TYR A 64 -4.14 1.80 -0.66
CA TYR A 64 -4.20 2.64 -1.85
C TYR A 64 -4.73 4.04 -1.50
N ILE A 65 -5.83 4.13 -0.74
CA ILE A 65 -6.43 5.41 -0.32
C ILE A 65 -5.41 6.28 0.40
N PHE A 66 -4.64 5.71 1.33
CA PHE A 66 -3.61 6.45 2.05
C PHE A 66 -2.50 6.95 1.13
N TYR A 67 -1.98 6.10 0.24
CA TYR A 67 -0.91 6.51 -0.66
C TYR A 67 -1.36 7.51 -1.73
N GLU A 68 -2.56 7.33 -2.29
CA GLU A 68 -3.17 8.29 -3.23
C GLU A 68 -3.36 9.65 -2.56
N ALA A 69 -3.90 9.67 -1.33
CA ALA A 69 -4.07 10.92 -0.59
C ALA A 69 -2.73 11.63 -0.33
N ILE A 70 -1.64 10.89 -0.14
CA ILE A 70 -0.31 11.49 0.01
C ILE A 70 0.15 12.16 -1.27
N LEU A 71 -0.04 11.46 -2.40
CA LEU A 71 0.33 11.96 -3.71
C LEU A 71 -0.48 13.22 -4.06
N THR A 72 -1.82 13.13 -4.00
CA THR A 72 -2.73 14.22 -4.42
C THR A 72 -2.58 15.48 -3.56
N ARG A 73 -2.24 15.32 -2.27
CA ARG A 73 -2.06 16.46 -1.36
C ARG A 73 -0.65 17.01 -1.32
N GLU A 74 0.24 16.42 -2.13
CA GLU A 74 1.63 16.82 -2.30
C GLU A 74 2.36 16.98 -0.94
N TYR A 75 2.18 16.05 0.01
CA TYR A 75 2.75 16.21 1.36
C TYR A 75 4.28 16.37 1.37
N PHE A 76 4.98 15.85 0.35
CA PHE A 76 6.43 15.90 0.23
C PHE A 76 6.98 17.07 -0.62
N LYS A 77 6.12 17.95 -1.17
CA LYS A 77 6.52 19.00 -2.12
C LYS A 77 7.65 19.90 -1.62
N ASP A 78 7.53 20.38 -0.38
CA ASP A 78 8.43 21.39 0.18
C ASP A 78 9.72 20.80 0.79
N GLY A 79 9.81 19.46 0.86
CA GLY A 79 10.86 18.77 1.59
C GLY A 79 12.10 18.39 0.77
N LEU A 80 11.98 18.36 -0.55
CA LEU A 80 12.96 17.72 -1.43
C LEU A 80 14.36 18.36 -1.36
N HIS A 81 14.43 19.67 -1.19
CA HIS A 81 15.68 20.42 -1.19
C HIS A 81 16.29 20.60 0.21
N GLN A 82 15.64 20.11 1.26
CA GLN A 82 16.08 20.33 2.65
C GLN A 82 17.04 19.24 3.12
N ASP A 83 16.75 17.97 2.80
CA ASP A 83 17.49 16.82 3.35
C ASP A 83 17.43 15.62 2.39
N VAL A 84 18.58 14.99 2.14
CA VAL A 84 18.70 13.74 1.37
C VAL A 84 17.89 12.61 2.00
N ASN A 85 17.72 12.60 3.32
CA ASN A 85 16.88 11.61 4.01
C ASN A 85 15.41 11.78 3.65
N LEU A 86 14.94 13.02 3.46
CA LEU A 86 13.56 13.31 3.08
C LEU A 86 13.30 12.93 1.62
N ALA A 87 14.26 13.20 0.73
CA ALA A 87 14.25 12.70 -0.63
C ALA A 87 14.18 11.16 -0.68
N SER A 88 14.98 10.48 0.15
CA SER A 88 14.95 9.03 0.31
C SER A 88 13.61 8.51 0.83
N LYS A 89 12.98 9.21 1.78
CA LYS A 89 11.61 8.88 2.25
C LYS A 89 10.59 8.99 1.12
N GLN A 90 10.67 10.02 0.28
CA GLN A 90 9.76 10.21 -0.86
C GLN A 90 9.96 9.15 -1.95
N LEU A 91 11.22 8.81 -2.29
CA LEU A 91 11.54 7.72 -3.21
C LEU A 91 10.94 6.38 -2.71
N ARG A 92 11.10 6.07 -1.42
CA ARG A 92 10.52 4.86 -0.82
C ARG A 92 9.00 4.89 -0.76
N PHE A 93 8.39 6.05 -0.55
CA PHE A 93 6.94 6.20 -0.62
C PHE A 93 6.42 5.86 -2.03
N LEU A 94 6.99 6.47 -3.08
CA LEU A 94 6.59 6.21 -4.47
C LEU A 94 6.78 4.74 -4.84
N ALA A 95 7.90 4.12 -4.45
CA ALA A 95 8.14 2.71 -4.68
C ALA A 95 7.10 1.80 -4.02
N ARG A 96 6.68 2.10 -2.78
CA ARG A 96 5.62 1.32 -2.10
C ARG A 96 4.25 1.54 -2.74
N PHE A 97 3.94 2.77 -3.14
CA PHE A 97 2.68 3.05 -3.81
C PHE A 97 2.60 2.36 -5.18
N LEU A 98 3.72 2.29 -5.91
CA LEU A 98 3.85 1.50 -7.14
C LEU A 98 3.50 0.03 -6.90
N THR A 99 4.04 -0.59 -5.85
CA THR A 99 3.72 -1.98 -5.50
C THR A 99 2.21 -2.17 -5.27
N VAL A 100 1.57 -1.27 -4.52
CA VAL A 100 0.11 -1.33 -4.29
C VAL A 100 -0.67 -1.19 -5.59
N CYS A 101 -0.29 -0.25 -6.46
CA CYS A 101 -0.95 -0.04 -7.74
C CYS A 101 -0.78 -1.21 -8.71
N LEU A 102 0.38 -1.86 -8.69
CA LEU A 102 0.67 -3.06 -9.47
C LEU A 102 -0.25 -4.21 -9.04
N VAL A 103 -0.36 -4.47 -7.73
CA VAL A 103 -1.25 -5.50 -7.19
C VAL A 103 -2.72 -5.20 -7.49
N LEU A 104 -3.15 -3.94 -7.41
CA LEU A 104 -4.51 -3.50 -7.78
C LEU A 104 -4.75 -3.38 -9.29
N ASN A 105 -3.74 -3.68 -10.12
CA ASN A 105 -3.80 -3.52 -11.58
C ASN A 105 -4.25 -2.11 -12.04
N ARG A 106 -3.82 -1.06 -11.33
CA ARG A 106 -4.07 0.35 -11.66
C ARG A 106 -3.03 0.87 -12.66
N ARG A 107 -3.05 0.35 -13.90
CA ARG A 107 -2.01 0.58 -14.92
C ARG A 107 -1.70 2.05 -15.16
N GLU A 108 -2.71 2.91 -15.31
CA GLU A 108 -2.51 4.34 -15.53
C GLU A 108 -1.74 5.00 -14.38
N MET A 109 -2.13 4.69 -13.15
CA MET A 109 -1.43 5.16 -11.95
C MET A 109 0.01 4.61 -11.89
N VAL A 110 0.23 3.34 -12.27
CA VAL A 110 1.59 2.77 -12.36
C VAL A 110 2.46 3.57 -13.33
N TYR A 111 1.97 3.88 -14.53
CA TYR A 111 2.73 4.70 -15.49
C TYR A 111 3.03 6.10 -14.95
N GLN A 112 2.05 6.75 -14.31
CA GLN A 112 2.24 8.06 -13.68
C GLN A 112 3.31 8.00 -12.58
N LEU A 113 3.24 7.02 -11.68
CA LEU A 113 4.17 6.87 -10.57
C LEU A 113 5.59 6.49 -11.03
N VAL A 114 5.74 5.66 -12.06
CA VAL A 114 7.06 5.34 -12.64
C VAL A 114 7.71 6.61 -13.19
N ASN A 115 6.94 7.44 -13.88
CA ASN A 115 7.45 8.72 -14.40
C ASN A 115 7.82 9.68 -13.28
N GLN A 116 6.98 9.80 -12.25
CA GLN A 116 7.31 10.63 -11.09
C GLN A 116 8.55 10.13 -10.34
N LEU A 117 8.73 8.82 -10.19
CA LEU A 117 9.90 8.24 -9.54
C LEU A 117 11.19 8.53 -10.33
N LYS A 118 11.14 8.47 -11.67
CA LYS A 118 12.24 8.87 -12.56
C LYS A 118 12.59 10.35 -12.40
N MET A 119 11.59 11.22 -12.50
CA MET A 119 11.77 12.67 -12.35
C MET A 119 12.35 13.03 -10.98
N LEU A 120 11.82 12.42 -9.91
CA LEU A 120 12.32 12.62 -8.56
C LEU A 120 13.78 12.15 -8.42
N LEU A 121 14.14 11.00 -8.98
CA LEU A 121 15.51 10.50 -8.93
C LEU A 121 16.49 11.44 -9.65
N ASP A 122 16.11 11.96 -10.80
CA ASP A 122 16.97 12.89 -11.55
C ASP A 122 17.12 14.22 -10.82
N GLU A 123 16.06 14.71 -10.18
CA GLU A 123 16.12 15.88 -9.32
C GLU A 123 16.99 15.66 -8.07
N CYS A 124 16.93 14.47 -7.46
CA CYS A 124 17.80 14.08 -6.35
C CYS A 124 19.27 14.10 -6.77
N LYS A 125 19.63 13.56 -7.94
CA LYS A 125 21.02 13.58 -8.45
C LYS A 125 21.51 15.01 -8.69
N ARG A 126 20.63 15.89 -9.19
CA ARG A 126 20.95 17.30 -9.43
C ARG A 126 21.21 18.05 -8.12
N THR A 127 20.38 17.79 -7.12
CA THR A 127 20.44 18.46 -5.81
C THR A 127 21.57 17.92 -4.93
N PHE A 128 21.80 16.60 -4.94
CA PHE A 128 22.73 15.90 -4.04
C PHE A 128 23.85 15.21 -4.82
N GLN A 129 24.74 16.00 -5.43
CA GLN A 129 25.79 15.50 -6.33
C GLN A 129 26.79 14.54 -5.66
N GLU A 130 26.97 14.65 -4.34
CA GLU A 130 27.87 13.80 -3.56
C GLU A 130 27.25 12.43 -3.20
N THR A 131 25.94 12.25 -3.40
CA THR A 131 25.24 11.00 -3.05
C THR A 131 25.16 10.05 -4.24
N ASP A 132 25.53 8.78 -4.04
CA ASP A 132 25.37 7.74 -5.07
C ASP A 132 23.92 7.21 -5.11
N PHE A 133 23.28 7.35 -6.29
CA PHE A 133 21.91 6.90 -6.55
C PHE A 133 21.83 5.66 -7.45
N LYS A 134 22.93 4.93 -7.67
CA LYS A 134 22.95 3.73 -8.53
C LYS A 134 21.92 2.66 -8.13
N GLU A 135 21.75 2.42 -6.83
CA GLU A 135 20.75 1.44 -6.35
C GLU A 135 19.33 1.84 -6.76
N TRP A 136 18.98 3.11 -6.61
CA TRP A 136 17.67 3.62 -7.04
C TRP A 136 17.48 3.54 -8.56
N LYS A 137 18.54 3.73 -9.34
CA LYS A 137 18.50 3.51 -10.79
C LYS A 137 18.16 2.05 -11.11
N LEU A 138 18.76 1.09 -10.41
CA LEU A 138 18.44 -0.34 -10.57
C LEU A 138 16.99 -0.63 -10.15
N VAL A 139 16.53 -0.07 -9.03
CA VAL A 139 15.13 -0.20 -8.58
C VAL A 139 14.15 0.25 -9.68
N ILE A 140 14.38 1.42 -10.29
CA ILE A 140 13.51 1.90 -11.38
C ILE A 140 13.55 0.95 -12.59
N GLN A 141 14.73 0.47 -12.98
CA GLN A 141 14.85 -0.45 -14.11
C GLN A 141 14.10 -1.75 -13.86
N GLU A 142 14.19 -2.32 -12.66
CA GLU A 142 13.47 -3.54 -12.31
C GLU A 142 11.96 -3.30 -12.19
N ILE A 143 11.52 -2.16 -11.65
CA ILE A 143 10.09 -1.79 -11.62
C ILE A 143 9.51 -1.69 -13.04
N VAL A 144 10.21 -1.05 -13.97
CA VAL A 144 9.76 -0.94 -15.37
C VAL A 144 9.61 -2.31 -16.00
N LYS A 145 10.67 -3.15 -15.93
CA LYS A 145 10.62 -4.52 -16.47
C LYS A 145 9.49 -5.33 -15.83
N PHE A 146 9.32 -5.21 -14.52
CA PHE A 146 8.28 -5.93 -13.79
C PHE A 146 6.88 -5.45 -14.18
N SER A 147 6.67 -4.13 -14.37
CA SER A 147 5.37 -3.58 -14.80
C SER A 147 4.93 -4.04 -16.20
N GLU A 148 5.86 -4.50 -17.05
CA GLU A 148 5.57 -5.02 -18.38
C GLU A 148 5.14 -6.50 -18.36
N LEU A 149 5.57 -7.28 -17.36
CA LEU A 149 5.42 -8.74 -17.29
C LEU A 149 4.15 -9.23 -16.57
N THR A 150 3.34 -8.33 -16.02
CA THR A 150 2.64 -8.63 -14.75
C THR A 150 1.13 -8.79 -14.80
N LEU A 151 0.47 -8.65 -15.95
CA LEU A 151 -1.00 -8.75 -15.95
C LEU A 151 -1.46 -10.14 -15.50
N ASP A 152 -0.84 -11.19 -16.02
CA ASP A 152 -1.23 -12.57 -15.68
C ASP A 152 -0.74 -12.96 -14.29
N THR A 153 0.46 -12.53 -13.88
CA THR A 153 0.98 -12.81 -12.53
C THR A 153 0.09 -12.23 -11.43
N PHE A 154 -0.38 -10.99 -11.57
CA PHE A 154 -1.28 -10.39 -10.57
C PHE A 154 -2.70 -10.94 -10.64
N ARG A 155 -3.21 -11.24 -11.84
CA ARG A 155 -4.49 -11.94 -11.96
C ARG A 155 -4.45 -13.28 -11.25
N MET A 156 -3.44 -14.10 -11.53
CA MET A 156 -3.24 -15.39 -10.88
C MET A 156 -3.09 -15.26 -9.36
N LEU A 157 -2.43 -14.19 -8.90
CA LEU A 157 -2.34 -13.89 -7.48
C LEU A 157 -3.73 -13.71 -6.86
N GLN A 158 -4.64 -13.01 -7.53
CA GLN A 158 -5.96 -12.64 -7.00
C GLN A 158 -7.06 -13.65 -7.32
N THR A 159 -6.88 -14.56 -8.28
CA THR A 159 -7.91 -15.52 -8.74
C THR A 159 -8.52 -16.37 -7.62
N LEU A 160 -7.75 -16.63 -6.56
CA LEU A 160 -8.18 -17.45 -5.43
C LEU A 160 -8.52 -16.63 -4.18
N GLU A 161 -8.47 -15.29 -4.27
CA GLU A 161 -9.05 -14.45 -3.22
C GLU A 161 -10.56 -14.52 -3.33
N TRP A 162 -11.23 -14.86 -2.24
CA TRP A 162 -12.63 -14.54 -2.06
C TRP A 162 -12.75 -13.34 -1.13
N GLU A 163 -13.70 -12.47 -1.44
CA GLU A 163 -14.16 -11.48 -0.48
C GLU A 163 -15.13 -12.17 0.49
N PRO A 164 -14.86 -12.18 1.81
CA PRO A 164 -15.78 -12.75 2.80
C PRO A 164 -17.17 -12.08 2.78
N SER A 165 -17.21 -10.84 2.31
CA SER A 165 -18.41 -10.04 2.08
C SER A 165 -18.48 -9.72 0.59
N GLY A 166 -19.14 -10.58 -0.19
CA GLY A 166 -19.35 -10.32 -1.60
C GLY A 166 -20.03 -8.96 -1.84
N SER A 167 -19.62 -8.32 -2.92
CA SER A 167 -20.39 -7.34 -3.71
C SER A 167 -21.90 -7.69 -3.88
N PHE A 168 -22.31 -8.94 -3.62
CA PHE A 168 -23.69 -9.40 -3.63
C PHE A 168 -24.60 -8.87 -2.50
N TYR A 169 -24.06 -8.34 -1.39
CA TYR A 169 -24.88 -7.88 -0.25
C TYR A 169 -25.30 -6.40 -0.29
N GLN A 170 -24.92 -5.66 -1.32
CA GLN A 170 -25.43 -4.29 -1.54
C GLN A 170 -26.20 -4.16 -2.84
N SER A 171 -27.15 -5.08 -3.02
CA SER A 171 -28.33 -4.88 -3.86
C SER A 171 -29.58 -5.08 -3.02
N SER A 172 -29.82 -4.17 -2.07
CA SER A 172 -31.16 -3.96 -1.53
C SER A 172 -31.49 -2.47 -1.54
N VAL A 173 -32.34 -2.16 -2.51
CA VAL A 173 -33.16 -0.97 -2.66
C VAL A 173 -33.72 -0.49 -1.30
N GLY A 174 -33.56 0.81 -0.97
CA GLY A 174 -34.24 1.46 0.15
C GLY A 174 -33.87 2.95 0.28
N PRO A 175 -34.81 3.85 0.65
CA PRO A 175 -35.15 5.01 -0.17
C PRO A 175 -34.36 6.30 0.11
N THR A 176 -34.25 7.08 -0.97
CA THR A 176 -33.85 8.48 -1.02
C THR A 176 -34.64 9.35 -0.03
N ILE A 177 -33.96 9.99 0.92
CA ILE A 177 -34.44 11.23 1.53
C ILE A 177 -33.34 12.28 1.34
N VAL A 178 -33.65 13.24 0.48
CA VAL A 178 -32.89 14.47 0.23
C VAL A 178 -33.11 15.42 1.40
N THR A 179 -32.03 15.92 2.01
CA THR A 179 -31.96 17.31 2.54
C THR A 179 -30.52 17.73 2.86
N GLY A 180 -29.99 18.66 2.06
CA GLY A 180 -29.42 19.94 2.54
C GLY A 180 -28.05 20.01 3.23
N SER A 181 -27.05 20.45 2.44
CA SER A 181 -26.05 21.52 2.75
C SER A 181 -24.97 21.34 3.84
N GLY A 182 -23.70 21.40 3.41
CA GLY A 182 -22.53 21.68 4.26
C GLY A 182 -21.20 21.20 3.68
N VAL A 183 -20.62 21.98 2.75
CA VAL A 183 -19.29 21.71 2.17
C VAL A 183 -18.20 22.07 3.19
N THR A 184 -17.50 21.06 3.70
CA THR A 184 -16.10 21.17 4.16
C THR A 184 -15.32 19.96 3.66
N GLN A 185 -14.75 20.08 2.46
CA GLN A 185 -13.77 19.12 1.95
C GLN A 185 -12.44 19.36 2.64
N ASN A 186 -12.09 18.55 3.63
CA ASN A 186 -10.70 18.32 4.06
C ASN A 186 -10.61 17.21 5.12
N GLY A 187 -10.68 15.96 4.66
CA GLY A 187 -10.41 14.81 5.51
C GLY A 187 -10.34 13.57 4.65
N VAL A 188 -9.23 12.83 4.69
CA VAL A 188 -9.38 11.39 4.46
C VAL A 188 -10.17 10.95 5.67
N SER A 189 -11.47 10.71 5.50
CA SER A 189 -12.27 10.03 6.52
C SER A 189 -11.71 8.62 6.61
N GLY A 190 -10.68 8.46 7.42
CA GLY A 190 -10.32 7.19 8.01
C GLY A 190 -11.43 6.84 9.00
N HIS A 191 -12.65 6.61 8.49
CA HIS A 191 -13.54 5.73 9.20
C HIS A 191 -12.80 4.41 9.23
N SER A 192 -12.21 4.12 10.38
CA SER A 192 -11.80 2.77 10.73
C SER A 192 -13.03 1.90 10.56
N ARG A 193 -13.23 1.33 9.36
CA ARG A 193 -14.02 0.11 9.16
C ARG A 193 -13.23 -1.09 9.69
N VAL A 194 -12.52 -0.88 10.80
CA VAL A 194 -12.01 -1.95 11.62
C VAL A 194 -13.25 -2.43 12.36
N ASN A 195 -13.84 -3.49 11.82
CA ASN A 195 -14.95 -4.27 12.38
C ASN A 195 -16.35 -3.67 12.16
N GLN A 196 -16.87 -3.78 10.94
CA GLN A 196 -18.12 -4.53 10.85
C GLN A 196 -17.72 -5.94 10.42
N ASP A 197 -17.77 -6.87 11.37
CA ASP A 197 -17.63 -8.31 11.14
C ASP A 197 -18.76 -8.78 10.20
N ILE A 198 -18.64 -8.46 8.91
CA ILE A 198 -19.38 -9.10 7.82
C ILE A 198 -18.49 -10.18 7.20
N THR A 199 -17.56 -10.72 7.98
CA THR A 199 -16.80 -11.90 7.62
C THR A 199 -17.59 -13.06 8.21
N ASP A 200 -18.30 -13.81 7.37
CA ASP A 200 -18.90 -15.07 7.82
C ASP A 200 -17.77 -15.95 8.39
N PRO A 201 -17.75 -16.23 9.72
CA PRO A 201 -16.66 -16.96 10.35
C PRO A 201 -16.62 -18.43 9.91
N THR A 202 -17.64 -18.89 9.17
CA THR A 202 -17.69 -20.23 8.57
C THR A 202 -16.93 -20.30 7.24
N LEU A 203 -16.61 -19.16 6.63
CA LEU A 203 -15.80 -19.15 5.41
C LEU A 203 -14.33 -19.41 5.75
N PRO A 204 -13.62 -20.21 4.92
CA PRO A 204 -12.20 -20.42 5.11
C PRO A 204 -11.41 -19.09 4.99
N PRO A 205 -10.18 -19.02 5.51
CA PRO A 205 -9.28 -17.90 5.27
C PRO A 205 -8.73 -17.93 3.85
N ASN A 206 -8.49 -16.75 3.26
CA ASN A 206 -7.87 -16.64 1.94
C ASN A 206 -6.49 -17.34 1.89
N PRO A 207 -6.07 -17.85 0.72
CA PRO A 207 -4.79 -18.52 0.59
C PRO A 207 -3.61 -17.58 0.84
N ARG A 208 -2.55 -18.14 1.43
CA ARG A 208 -1.25 -17.47 1.55
C ARG A 208 -0.58 -17.36 0.18
N LYS A 209 0.26 -16.33 0.01
CA LYS A 209 0.82 -15.98 -1.28
C LYS A 209 2.30 -15.62 -1.18
N ALA A 210 3.04 -16.03 -2.20
CA ALA A 210 4.41 -15.60 -2.41
C ALA A 210 4.57 -15.22 -3.90
N ILE A 211 5.19 -14.07 -4.14
CA ILE A 211 5.58 -13.65 -5.49
C ILE A 211 7.09 -13.64 -5.53
N LEU A 212 7.67 -14.42 -6.46
CA LEU A 212 9.10 -14.49 -6.65
C LEU A 212 9.44 -13.95 -8.04
N PHE A 213 10.19 -12.85 -8.08
CA PHE A 213 10.69 -12.29 -9.32
C PHE A 213 12.17 -12.64 -9.49
N ARG A 214 12.48 -13.39 -10.56
CA ARG A 214 13.82 -13.92 -10.86
C ARG A 214 14.52 -14.56 -9.63
N PRO A 215 13.87 -15.49 -8.91
CA PRO A 215 14.53 -16.17 -7.80
C PRO A 215 15.72 -17.00 -8.31
N CYS A 216 16.80 -17.07 -7.53
CA CYS A 216 17.76 -18.15 -7.70
C CYS A 216 17.12 -19.48 -7.30
N VAL A 217 17.66 -20.60 -7.80
CA VAL A 217 17.15 -21.96 -7.50
C VAL A 217 17.05 -22.19 -5.99
N THR A 218 18.05 -21.76 -5.22
CA THR A 218 18.06 -21.93 -3.76
C THR A 218 16.97 -21.10 -3.08
N HIS A 219 16.72 -19.88 -3.52
CA HIS A 219 15.63 -19.05 -2.99
C HIS A 219 14.26 -19.66 -3.32
N PHE A 220 14.07 -20.14 -4.55
CA PHE A 220 12.84 -20.83 -4.95
C PHE A 220 12.59 -22.08 -4.10
N LEU A 221 13.60 -22.94 -3.95
CA LEU A 221 13.49 -24.15 -3.13
C LEU A 221 13.26 -23.85 -1.64
N ALA A 222 13.89 -22.80 -1.10
CA ALA A 222 13.67 -22.38 0.28
C ALA A 222 12.22 -21.94 0.51
N VAL A 223 11.65 -21.16 -0.42
CA VAL A 223 10.25 -20.73 -0.35
C VAL A 223 9.31 -21.92 -0.49
N LEU A 224 9.55 -22.82 -1.45
CA LEU A 224 8.76 -24.04 -1.60
C LEU A 224 8.80 -24.92 -0.34
N GLY A 225 9.99 -25.13 0.22
CA GLY A 225 10.16 -25.91 1.45
C GLY A 225 9.40 -25.30 2.62
N THR A 226 9.53 -23.97 2.80
CA THR A 226 8.81 -23.23 3.86
C THR A 226 7.30 -23.36 3.70
N VAL A 227 6.79 -23.13 2.48
CA VAL A 227 5.35 -23.22 2.22
C VAL A 227 4.85 -24.65 2.40
N SER A 228 5.62 -25.67 2.02
CA SER A 228 5.26 -27.08 2.19
C SER A 228 5.23 -27.51 3.65
N GLU A 229 6.12 -26.98 4.48
CA GLU A 229 6.15 -27.24 5.93
C GLU A 229 4.99 -26.56 6.66
N GLU A 230 4.60 -25.36 6.23
CA GLU A 230 3.44 -24.62 6.78
C GLU A 230 2.09 -25.13 6.25
N LEU A 231 2.08 -25.96 5.21
CA LEU A 231 0.86 -26.43 4.55
C LEU A 231 0.15 -27.47 5.44
N PRO A 232 -1.17 -27.34 5.67
CA PRO A 232 -1.97 -28.39 6.32
C PRO A 232 -1.91 -29.71 5.53
N SER A 233 -2.21 -30.84 6.18
CA SER A 233 -2.20 -32.17 5.56
C SER A 233 -3.18 -32.33 4.39
N ASP A 234 -4.22 -31.49 4.36
CA ASP A 234 -5.24 -31.39 3.31
C ASP A 234 -5.06 -30.18 2.40
N GLY A 235 -3.98 -29.40 2.58
CA GLY A 235 -3.69 -28.22 1.81
C GLY A 235 -3.16 -28.53 0.40
N ILE A 236 -3.38 -27.59 -0.53
CA ILE A 236 -2.87 -27.66 -1.90
C ILE A 236 -1.96 -26.45 -2.14
N LEU A 237 -0.77 -26.71 -2.70
CA LEU A 237 0.12 -25.67 -3.20
C LEU A 237 -0.10 -25.49 -4.71
N LEU A 238 -0.43 -24.27 -5.12
CA LEU A 238 -0.53 -23.89 -6.53
C LEU A 238 0.69 -23.06 -6.93
N ILE A 239 1.36 -23.49 -8.00
CA ILE A 239 2.56 -22.82 -8.52
C ILE A 239 2.23 -22.31 -9.92
N TYR A 240 2.31 -20.99 -10.09
CA TYR A 240 2.24 -20.35 -11.39
C TYR A 240 3.64 -19.93 -11.83
N LEU A 241 4.07 -20.40 -13.01
CA LEU A 241 5.34 -20.05 -13.62
C LEU A 241 5.07 -19.21 -14.87
N SER A 242 5.57 -17.97 -14.88
CA SER A 242 5.55 -17.10 -16.05
C SER A 242 6.95 -17.04 -16.64
N ALA A 243 7.08 -17.32 -17.95
CA ALA A 243 8.33 -17.26 -18.71
C ALA A 243 8.46 -15.93 -19.47
#